data_AF-A0A3B8S299-F1
#
_entry.id   AF-A0A3B8S299-F1
#
_cell.length_a   1.000
_cell.length_b   1.000
_cell.length_c   1.000
_cell.angle_alpha   90.00
_cell.angle_beta   90.00
_cell.angle_gamma   90.00
#
_symmetry.space_group_name_H-M   'P 1'
#
loop_
_entity.id
_entity.type
_entity.pdbx_description
1 polymer ?
#
loop_
_entity_poly.entity_id
_entity_poly.type
_entity_poly.pdbx_seq_one_letter_code
_entity_poly.pdbx_strand_id
1 'polypeptide(L)'
;MTTGPTKKNIAKSLESGVCMVCHDSPAKHSLALFYKESAHYTMPAAGVTAAGRSGCYPCHSGAAYVKYATNKTTPGYDQVADNFPSVSCATCHDPHTYNHEKQLRLATLDSLQNGYKIPEGTAGLGMLCMNCHRGRYNSKTNVDGYVTRFNTPGQAYPSRIYPHYSPQTDMLLGRNSYDWGLANLDGVTTHGGVENACVTCHMPTRVNGSGIHPDHSMKMSDPVTGDKVTACVSCHGSITHFTDIKAKADHDGDGVQESTVEEVHGLLEELAALLPKDASGAVIELANSATRAADSTAIANNPYGSRVFAGIWNYYYVEHDFSNGIHNPTYAIQLLKYTIMYVQSGVIPVELTSFTGSVENGLVSLQWQTATETNNRGFEVQRKTGDYNWQTVGFVSGKGTTTQMSNYTYSDNPVGITTLTKISYRLKQLDYDGTANYSKEINVEFSGAPKSFSLDQNYPNPFNPATVIRYAVPNESKVKVVVYNLAGEVVKELVNEVQSAGFHESTFNINSGVSLSSGIYFYSIEATPLNGNNSFRQTKKMILLK
;
A
#
# COMPACT_ATOMS: atom_id res chain seq x y z
N MET A 1 48.21 35.93 34.92
CA MET A 1 47.80 34.51 34.98
C MET A 1 46.30 34.48 35.22
N THR A 2 45.53 34.52 34.14
CA THR A 2 44.07 34.41 34.17
C THR A 2 43.69 32.94 34.33
N THR A 3 42.88 32.67 35.33
CA THR A 3 42.42 31.34 35.74
C THR A 3 41.56 30.71 34.64
N GLY A 4 42.07 29.65 34.02
CA GLY A 4 41.31 28.82 33.09
C GLY A 4 40.13 28.11 33.77
N PRO A 5 39.12 27.67 32.99
CA PRO A 5 37.93 27.03 33.52
C PRO A 5 38.29 25.74 34.28
N THR A 6 37.77 25.62 35.49
CA THR A 6 38.03 24.49 36.38
C THR A 6 37.37 23.22 35.84
N LYS A 7 38.10 22.09 35.93
CA LYS A 7 37.71 20.73 35.50
C LYS A 7 36.50 20.12 36.24
N LYS A 8 35.60 20.92 36.82
CA LYS A 8 34.30 20.43 37.31
C LYS A 8 33.29 20.46 36.16
N ASN A 9 32.85 19.25 35.77
CA ASN A 9 31.59 18.93 35.07
C ASN A 9 31.56 18.88 33.52
N ILE A 10 32.64 18.51 32.85
CA ILE A 10 32.54 17.97 31.47
C ILE A 10 31.70 16.66 31.46
N ALA A 11 31.69 15.91 32.57
CA ALA A 11 31.04 14.60 32.71
C ALA A 11 29.49 14.59 32.75
N LYS A 12 28.81 15.73 32.61
CA LYS A 12 27.32 15.80 32.66
C LYS A 12 26.68 16.75 31.63
N SER A 13 27.46 17.40 30.77
CA SER A 13 26.89 18.36 29.82
C SER A 13 26.25 17.66 28.62
N LEU A 14 25.06 18.11 28.25
CA LEU A 14 24.36 17.75 27.02
C LEU A 14 24.51 18.84 25.94
N GLU A 15 25.30 19.88 26.21
CA GLU A 15 25.55 20.95 25.25
C GLU A 15 26.53 20.50 24.16
N SER A 16 26.16 20.75 22.90
CA SER A 16 27.01 20.45 21.75
C SER A 16 28.37 21.14 21.82
N GLY A 17 28.43 22.36 22.37
CA GLY A 17 29.67 23.12 22.53
C GLY A 17 30.74 22.39 23.36
N VAL A 18 30.35 21.66 24.41
CA VAL A 18 31.29 20.91 25.25
C VAL A 18 31.89 19.72 24.50
N CYS A 19 31.07 19.03 23.70
CA CYS A 19 31.54 17.96 22.83
C CYS A 19 32.47 18.50 21.74
N MET A 20 32.13 19.65 21.16
CA MET A 20 32.92 20.31 20.12
C MET A 20 34.31 20.67 20.62
N VAL A 21 34.53 21.09 21.86
CA VAL A 21 35.89 21.43 22.36
C VAL A 21 36.93 20.32 22.11
N CYS A 22 36.54 19.04 22.21
CA CYS A 22 37.44 17.90 21.94
C CYS A 22 37.32 17.38 20.49
N HIS A 23 36.14 17.50 19.88
CA HIS A 23 35.85 17.07 18.51
C HIS A 23 36.16 18.14 17.44
N ASP A 24 36.59 19.33 17.84
CA ASP A 24 37.08 20.42 16.99
C ASP A 24 38.61 20.36 16.81
N SER A 25 39.25 19.30 17.31
CA SER A 25 40.65 19.00 17.03
C SER A 25 40.89 18.79 15.53
N PRO A 26 42.09 19.08 14.98
CA PRO A 26 42.34 19.02 13.54
C PRO A 26 41.95 17.71 12.84
N ALA A 27 41.94 16.57 13.56
CA ALA A 27 41.57 15.26 13.05
C ALA A 27 40.07 14.90 13.17
N LYS A 28 39.24 15.76 13.81
CA LYS A 28 37.80 15.51 14.03
C LYS A 28 36.91 16.72 13.73
N HIS A 29 37.52 17.87 13.42
CA HIS A 29 36.90 19.19 13.15
C HIS A 29 35.66 19.11 12.24
N SER A 30 35.69 18.22 11.26
CA SER A 30 34.61 17.98 10.30
C SER A 30 33.27 17.61 10.93
N LEU A 31 33.28 16.84 12.03
CA LEU A 31 32.05 16.40 12.70
C LEU A 31 31.28 17.59 13.30
N ALA A 32 32.01 18.50 13.94
CA ALA A 32 31.43 19.71 14.53
C ALA A 32 30.89 20.65 13.44
N LEU A 33 31.60 20.77 12.31
CA LEU A 33 31.17 21.57 11.16
C LEU A 33 29.90 21.02 10.53
N PHE A 34 29.86 19.73 10.20
CA PHE A 34 28.67 19.11 9.58
C PHE A 34 27.47 19.21 10.52
N TYR A 35 27.66 19.01 11.83
CA TYR A 35 26.58 19.18 12.79
C TYR A 35 26.01 20.61 12.83
N LYS A 36 26.86 21.64 12.69
CA LYS A 36 26.40 23.03 12.62
C LYS A 36 25.54 23.33 11.39
N GLU A 37 25.67 22.54 10.32
CA GLU A 37 24.81 22.63 9.14
C GLU A 37 23.43 22.00 9.36
N SER A 38 23.26 21.16 10.39
CA SER A 38 22.01 20.44 10.66
C SER A 38 20.89 21.33 11.21
N ALA A 39 19.64 20.95 10.95
CA ALA A 39 18.48 21.62 11.53
C ALA A 39 18.45 21.51 13.07
N HIS A 40 19.04 20.45 13.64
CA HIS A 40 19.16 20.27 15.09
C HIS A 40 20.08 21.29 15.77
N TYR A 41 21.02 21.88 15.03
CA TYR A 41 21.84 22.99 15.51
C TYR A 41 21.15 24.34 15.32
N THR A 42 20.54 24.56 14.16
CA THR A 42 19.99 25.89 13.79
C THR A 42 18.62 26.18 14.40
N MET A 43 17.87 25.17 14.84
CA MET A 43 16.58 25.34 15.53
C MET A 43 16.78 25.26 17.05
N PRO A 44 16.81 26.39 17.78
CA PRO A 44 16.85 26.34 19.24
C PRO A 44 15.57 25.70 19.78
N ALA A 45 15.66 25.00 20.92
CA ALA A 45 14.51 24.43 21.63
C ALA A 45 13.45 25.47 22.09
N ALA A 46 13.70 26.76 21.83
CA ALA A 46 12.89 27.89 22.26
C ALA A 46 11.55 27.91 21.52
N GLY A 47 10.49 27.51 22.22
CA GLY A 47 9.10 27.62 21.76
C GLY A 47 8.22 26.42 22.11
N VAL A 48 8.81 25.26 22.39
CA VAL A 48 8.07 23.99 22.58
C VAL A 48 8.14 23.45 24.01
N THR A 49 8.80 24.17 24.91
CA THR A 49 9.20 23.71 26.26
C THR A 49 8.42 24.38 27.40
N ALA A 50 7.27 24.99 27.14
CA ALA A 50 6.44 25.60 28.19
C ALA A 50 5.80 24.55 29.11
N ALA A 51 5.63 24.89 30.40
CA ALA A 51 4.94 24.05 31.38
C ALA A 51 3.56 23.60 30.86
N GLY A 52 3.26 22.30 30.97
CA GLY A 52 2.00 21.70 30.49
C GLY A 52 2.04 21.09 29.08
N ARG A 53 3.18 21.13 28.37
CA ARG A 53 3.35 20.52 27.02
C ARG A 53 4.23 19.28 27.01
N SER A 54 4.07 18.40 28.01
CA SER A 54 4.94 17.22 28.19
C SER A 54 5.04 16.32 26.95
N GLY A 55 3.99 16.22 26.14
CA GLY A 55 4.00 15.46 24.88
C GLY A 55 5.01 15.96 23.82
N CYS A 56 5.47 17.22 23.92
CA CYS A 56 6.45 17.79 22.99
C CYS A 56 7.91 17.48 23.38
N TYR A 57 8.18 17.25 24.67
CA TYR A 57 9.55 17.19 25.18
C TYR A 57 10.39 16.07 24.56
N PRO A 58 9.88 14.84 24.35
CA PRO A 58 10.70 13.73 23.87
C PRO A 58 11.44 13.98 22.55
N CYS A 59 11.06 14.98 21.76
CA CYS A 59 11.65 15.24 20.45
C CYS A 59 12.23 16.65 20.30
N HIS A 60 11.91 17.55 21.24
CA HIS A 60 12.38 18.95 21.24
C HIS A 60 13.38 19.25 22.37
N SER A 61 13.75 18.25 23.16
CA SER A 61 14.78 18.33 24.20
C SER A 61 15.66 17.09 24.16
N GLY A 62 16.97 17.26 23.98
CA GLY A 62 17.91 16.15 23.95
C GLY A 62 17.88 15.34 25.25
N ALA A 63 17.77 16.02 26.40
CA ALA A 63 17.65 15.38 27.72
C ALA A 63 16.37 14.55 27.86
N ALA A 64 15.25 15.08 27.35
CA ALA A 64 13.97 14.39 27.41
C ALA A 64 13.94 13.17 26.48
N TYR A 65 14.53 13.31 25.29
CA TYR A 65 14.69 12.19 24.35
C TYR A 65 15.47 11.05 25.00
N VAL A 66 16.61 11.31 25.64
CA VAL A 66 17.42 10.27 26.30
C VAL A 66 16.59 9.51 27.35
N LYS A 67 15.83 10.23 28.17
CA LYS A 67 14.94 9.60 29.16
C LYS A 67 13.83 8.77 28.50
N TYR A 68 13.20 9.31 27.46
CA TYR A 68 12.13 8.65 26.73
C TYR A 68 12.63 7.40 25.99
N ALA A 69 13.78 7.48 25.32
CA ALA A 69 14.37 6.36 24.60
C ALA A 69 14.75 5.21 25.54
N THR A 70 15.23 5.53 26.75
CA THR A 70 15.67 4.55 27.75
C THR A 70 14.49 3.92 28.51
N ASN A 71 13.53 4.73 28.97
CA ASN A 71 12.49 4.28 29.90
C ASN A 71 11.07 4.26 29.31
N LYS A 72 10.90 4.69 28.05
CA LYS A 72 9.60 4.86 27.36
C LYS A 72 8.59 5.76 28.08
N THR A 73 9.05 6.56 29.04
CA THR A 73 8.22 7.47 29.83
C THR A 73 8.45 8.92 29.39
N THR A 74 7.35 9.64 29.19
CA THR A 74 7.37 11.08 28.87
C THR A 74 7.76 11.87 30.12
N PRO A 75 8.89 12.59 30.15
CA PRO A 75 9.33 13.30 31.35
C PRO A 75 8.42 14.48 31.71
N GLY A 76 8.26 14.74 33.01
CA GLY A 76 7.63 15.97 33.52
C GLY A 76 8.49 17.21 33.26
N TYR A 77 7.87 18.40 33.25
CA TYR A 77 8.57 19.68 32.99
C TYR A 77 9.71 19.92 34.00
N ASP A 78 9.43 19.68 35.28
CA ASP A 78 10.35 19.70 36.41
C ASP A 78 11.56 18.75 36.25
N GLN A 79 11.38 17.67 35.50
CA GLN A 79 12.44 16.69 35.23
C GLN A 79 13.35 17.08 34.06
N VAL A 80 13.04 18.16 33.33
CA VAL A 80 13.78 18.60 32.13
C VAL A 80 14.08 20.11 32.10
N ALA A 81 13.58 20.87 33.09
CA ALA A 81 13.63 22.34 33.14
C ALA A 81 15.05 22.94 33.20
N ASP A 82 15.97 22.30 33.93
CA ASP A 82 17.25 22.93 34.28
C ASP A 82 18.32 22.91 33.17
N ASN A 83 18.05 22.37 31.98
CA ASN A 83 19.11 22.21 30.97
C ASN A 83 18.71 22.25 29.50
N PHE A 84 17.43 22.37 29.10
CA PHE A 84 16.89 22.19 27.73
C PHE A 84 17.91 22.38 26.57
N PRO A 85 18.77 21.38 26.30
CA PRO A 85 19.65 21.47 25.16
C PRO A 85 18.75 21.16 23.96
N SER A 86 18.96 21.85 22.86
CA SER A 86 18.49 21.34 21.57
C SER A 86 18.96 19.88 21.42
N VAL A 87 18.33 19.12 20.52
CA VAL A 87 18.92 17.85 20.08
C VAL A 87 20.41 18.11 19.81
N SER A 88 21.29 17.26 20.34
CA SER A 88 22.74 17.46 20.40
C SER A 88 23.49 16.14 20.25
N CYS A 89 24.83 16.16 20.20
CA CYS A 89 25.65 14.96 20.09
C CYS A 89 25.29 13.91 21.17
N ALA A 90 25.11 14.35 22.42
CA ALA A 90 24.80 13.47 23.54
C ALA A 90 23.36 12.90 23.53
N THR A 91 22.51 13.40 22.62
CA THR A 91 21.15 12.89 22.39
C THR A 91 21.20 11.53 21.71
N CYS A 92 22.09 11.36 20.72
CA CYS A 92 22.24 10.11 19.96
C CYS A 92 23.41 9.26 20.46
N HIS A 93 24.45 9.88 21.02
CA HIS A 93 25.62 9.20 21.57
C HIS A 93 25.61 9.24 23.10
N ASP A 94 25.98 8.13 23.72
CA ASP A 94 26.24 8.05 25.16
C ASP A 94 27.74 8.09 25.45
N PRO A 95 28.32 9.28 25.70
CA PRO A 95 29.76 9.42 25.90
C PRO A 95 30.31 8.65 27.11
N HIS A 96 29.44 8.10 27.96
CA HIS A 96 29.80 7.38 29.19
C HIS A 96 29.63 5.86 29.10
N THR A 97 29.26 5.33 27.93
CA THR A 97 29.20 3.88 27.70
C THR A 97 30.30 3.47 26.73
N TYR A 98 30.93 2.32 26.98
CA TYR A 98 31.92 1.72 26.08
C TYR A 98 31.35 0.49 25.34
N ASN A 99 30.09 0.18 25.56
CA ASN A 99 29.52 -1.12 25.20
C ASN A 99 28.98 -1.15 23.76
N HIS A 100 28.81 0.01 23.11
CA HIS A 100 28.27 0.11 21.76
C HIS A 100 29.25 0.83 20.82
N GLU A 101 29.26 0.42 19.56
CA GLU A 101 30.10 1.05 18.55
C GLU A 101 29.77 2.55 18.43
N LYS A 102 30.82 3.39 18.37
CA LYS A 102 30.73 4.87 18.38
C LYS A 102 29.88 5.43 19.53
N GLN A 103 29.71 4.64 20.59
CA GLN A 103 28.91 4.97 21.76
C GLN A 103 27.46 5.32 21.40
N LEU A 104 26.87 4.71 20.37
CA LEU A 104 25.49 4.98 19.99
C LEU A 104 24.51 4.51 21.06
N ARG A 105 23.47 5.32 21.30
CA ARG A 105 22.32 4.89 22.11
C ARG A 105 21.52 3.88 21.30
N LEU A 106 20.93 2.89 21.99
CA LEU A 106 19.95 2.01 21.37
C LEU A 106 18.55 2.56 21.65
N ALA A 107 17.72 2.63 20.62
CA ALA A 107 16.32 3.03 20.74
C ALA A 107 15.44 2.04 19.99
N THR A 108 14.33 1.65 20.61
CA THR A 108 13.27 0.86 19.97
C THR A 108 12.08 1.73 19.62
N LEU A 109 11.21 1.23 18.74
CA LEU A 109 9.92 1.85 18.44
C LEU A 109 8.93 0.72 18.18
N ASP A 110 8.01 0.49 19.12
CA ASP A 110 7.16 -0.71 19.06
C ASP A 110 6.01 -0.55 18.06
N SER A 111 5.49 0.67 17.93
CA SER A 111 4.39 0.97 17.03
C SER A 111 4.27 2.43 16.60
N LEU A 112 3.57 2.63 15.48
CA LEU A 112 3.08 3.93 15.04
C LEU A 112 1.74 4.28 15.72
N GLN A 113 1.27 5.51 15.53
CA GLN A 113 0.07 6.04 16.20
C GLN A 113 -1.23 5.43 15.69
N ASN A 114 -1.25 4.88 14.49
CA ASN A 114 -2.36 4.07 14.00
C ASN A 114 -2.39 2.64 14.57
N GLY A 115 -1.46 2.29 15.45
CA GLY A 115 -1.35 0.96 16.05
C GLY A 115 -0.54 -0.04 15.23
N TYR A 116 -0.04 0.36 14.04
CA TYR A 116 0.85 -0.50 13.24
C TYR A 116 2.08 -0.91 14.05
N LYS A 117 2.26 -2.21 14.21
CA LYS A 117 3.42 -2.81 14.89
C LYS A 117 4.60 -2.80 13.94
N ILE A 118 5.69 -2.18 14.39
CA ILE A 118 6.92 -2.12 13.60
C ILE A 118 7.65 -3.46 13.80
N PRO A 119 7.97 -4.20 12.72
CA PRO A 119 8.69 -5.46 12.84
C PRO A 119 10.05 -5.28 13.53
N GLU A 120 10.46 -6.29 14.29
CA GLU A 120 11.79 -6.30 14.91
C GLU A 120 12.89 -6.22 13.84
N GLY A 121 13.95 -5.45 14.11
CA GLY A 121 15.05 -5.24 13.18
C GLY A 121 14.80 -4.19 12.09
N THR A 122 13.61 -3.59 12.01
CA THR A 122 13.33 -2.50 11.07
C THR A 122 14.32 -1.36 11.24
N ALA A 123 14.86 -0.84 10.13
CA ALA A 123 15.71 0.34 10.03
C ALA A 123 17.05 0.35 10.81
N GLY A 124 17.40 -0.68 11.59
CA GLY A 124 18.66 -0.76 12.33
C GLY A 124 18.95 0.50 13.16
N LEU A 125 20.10 1.14 12.92
CA LEU A 125 20.47 2.41 13.58
C LEU A 125 19.49 3.56 13.31
N GLY A 126 18.71 3.52 12.23
CA GLY A 126 17.67 4.50 11.90
C GLY A 126 16.56 4.61 12.93
N MET A 127 16.40 3.60 13.80
CA MET A 127 15.42 3.62 14.88
C MET A 127 15.61 4.78 15.87
N LEU A 128 16.84 5.30 15.99
CA LEU A 128 17.13 6.53 16.73
C LEU A 128 16.36 7.72 16.15
N CYS A 129 16.40 7.89 14.82
CA CYS A 129 15.71 8.95 14.10
C CYS A 129 14.19 8.78 14.19
N MET A 130 13.70 7.55 14.02
CA MET A 130 12.28 7.24 13.93
C MET A 130 11.47 7.54 15.19
N ASN A 131 12.11 7.55 16.36
CA ASN A 131 11.45 7.93 17.61
C ASN A 131 10.95 9.39 17.61
N CYS A 132 11.62 10.26 16.84
CA CYS A 132 11.30 11.67 16.68
C CYS A 132 10.55 11.97 15.37
N HIS A 133 11.05 11.44 14.26
CA HIS A 133 10.59 11.73 12.91
C HIS A 133 9.39 10.86 12.52
N ARG A 134 8.31 10.98 13.28
CA ARG A 134 7.07 10.21 13.08
C ARG A 134 5.83 11.04 13.42
N GLY A 135 4.73 10.64 12.81
CA GLY A 135 3.38 11.11 13.11
C GLY A 135 3.06 10.96 14.59
N ARG A 136 2.33 11.95 15.11
CA ARG A 136 1.92 12.03 16.54
C ARG A 136 0.46 11.74 16.78
N TYR A 137 -0.27 11.49 15.71
CA TYR A 137 -1.70 11.33 15.69
C TYR A 137 -2.05 10.15 14.80
N ASN A 138 -3.10 9.42 15.19
CA ASN A 138 -3.78 8.49 14.32
C ASN A 138 -4.54 9.30 13.26
N SER A 139 -4.16 9.15 12.00
CA SER A 139 -4.75 9.86 10.86
C SER A 139 -6.25 9.68 10.78
N LYS A 140 -6.72 8.43 10.78
CA LYS A 140 -8.12 8.07 10.65
C LYS A 140 -8.98 8.70 11.74
N THR A 141 -8.59 8.52 13.01
CA THR A 141 -9.33 9.07 14.14
C THR A 141 -9.45 10.59 14.06
N ASN A 142 -8.40 11.28 13.60
CA ASN A 142 -8.39 12.73 13.52
C ASN A 142 -9.24 13.24 12.37
N VAL A 143 -9.01 12.75 11.16
CA VAL A 143 -9.75 13.17 9.97
C VAL A 143 -11.25 12.87 10.12
N ASP A 144 -11.62 11.67 10.57
CA ASP A 144 -13.03 11.33 10.84
C ASP A 144 -13.64 12.25 11.92
N GLY A 145 -12.85 12.64 12.91
CA GLY A 145 -13.24 13.61 13.93
C GLY A 145 -13.47 15.01 13.38
N TYR A 146 -12.75 15.42 12.32
CA TYR A 146 -12.93 16.70 11.63
C TYR A 146 -14.17 16.67 10.75
N VAL A 147 -14.38 15.58 10.00
CA VAL A 147 -15.60 15.35 9.21
C VAL A 147 -16.85 15.41 10.11
N THR A 148 -16.78 14.79 11.29
CA THR A 148 -17.87 14.84 12.27
C THR A 148 -18.17 16.27 12.72
N ARG A 149 -17.13 17.09 12.98
CA ARG A 149 -17.28 18.51 13.36
C ARG A 149 -17.87 19.35 12.25
N PHE A 150 -17.43 19.14 11.02
CA PHE A 150 -17.97 19.82 9.84
C PHE A 150 -19.48 19.60 9.70
N ASN A 151 -19.94 18.37 9.96
CA ASN A 151 -21.35 18.01 9.90
C ASN A 151 -22.16 18.43 11.14
N THR A 152 -21.52 18.98 12.18
CA THR A 152 -22.16 19.36 13.44
C THR A 152 -22.10 20.89 13.62
N PRO A 153 -23.23 21.60 13.49
CA PRO A 153 -23.25 23.06 13.61
C PRO A 153 -22.63 23.56 14.92
N GLY A 154 -21.81 24.63 14.83
CA GLY A 154 -21.22 25.31 15.99
C GLY A 154 -20.00 24.63 16.61
N GLN A 155 -19.53 23.50 16.06
CA GLN A 155 -18.29 22.86 16.52
C GLN A 155 -17.06 23.53 15.92
N ALA A 156 -16.12 23.97 16.77
CA ALA A 156 -14.84 24.51 16.33
C ALA A 156 -13.87 23.40 15.92
N TYR A 157 -13.09 23.67 14.87
CA TYR A 157 -11.96 22.82 14.50
C TYR A 157 -10.78 22.99 15.48
N PRO A 158 -9.96 21.95 15.69
CA PRO A 158 -8.74 22.06 16.48
C PRO A 158 -7.71 22.99 15.83
N SER A 159 -6.65 23.34 16.56
CA SER A 159 -5.58 24.23 16.08
C SER A 159 -4.59 23.60 15.11
N ARG A 160 -4.93 22.45 14.55
CA ARG A 160 -4.17 21.73 13.54
C ARG A 160 -5.10 20.68 12.96
N ILE A 161 -5.24 20.62 11.64
CA ILE A 161 -6.03 19.60 10.93
C ILE A 161 -5.19 18.69 10.02
N TYR A 162 -3.88 18.70 10.24
CA TYR A 162 -2.89 17.94 9.49
C TYR A 162 -1.95 17.20 10.46
N PRO A 163 -1.09 16.28 9.97
CA PRO A 163 -0.12 15.59 10.81
C PRO A 163 0.78 16.56 11.59
N HIS A 164 1.36 16.08 12.69
CA HIS A 164 2.53 16.77 13.23
C HIS A 164 3.63 16.78 12.14
N TYR A 165 4.35 17.90 11.99
CA TYR A 165 5.48 17.99 11.05
C TYR A 165 6.44 16.81 11.22
N SER A 166 7.13 16.43 10.15
CA SER A 166 8.09 15.31 10.14
C SER A 166 7.48 13.91 10.34
N PRO A 167 6.55 13.46 9.47
CA PRO A 167 6.03 12.09 9.47
C PRO A 167 6.95 11.11 8.71
N GLN A 168 8.27 11.29 8.71
CA GLN A 168 9.16 10.52 7.82
C GLN A 168 9.13 9.00 8.04
N THR A 169 9.00 8.57 9.29
CA THR A 169 8.86 7.14 9.62
C THR A 169 7.58 6.57 9.05
N ASP A 170 6.48 7.31 9.19
CA ASP A 170 5.17 6.95 8.70
C ASP A 170 5.21 6.83 7.17
N MET A 171 5.81 7.82 6.48
CA MET A 171 5.99 7.81 5.03
C MET A 171 6.88 6.65 4.57
N LEU A 172 8.06 6.50 5.17
CA LEU A 172 8.98 5.41 4.86
C LEU A 172 8.25 4.08 4.96
N LEU A 173 7.57 3.81 6.08
CA LEU A 173 6.86 2.54 6.29
C LEU A 173 5.52 2.45 5.52
N GLY A 174 5.09 3.51 4.83
CA GLY A 174 3.82 3.57 4.12
C GLY A 174 2.62 3.34 5.04
N ARG A 175 2.56 4.06 6.17
CA ARG A 175 1.53 3.87 7.22
C ARG A 175 1.06 5.20 7.77
N ASN A 176 -0.13 5.21 8.37
CA ASN A 176 -0.64 6.36 9.15
C ASN A 176 -0.84 7.66 8.33
N SER A 177 -0.98 7.55 7.00
CA SER A 177 -1.73 8.53 6.20
C SER A 177 -3.24 8.34 6.43
N TYR A 178 -4.08 9.25 5.94
CA TYR A 178 -5.51 8.97 5.86
C TYR A 178 -5.77 8.04 4.68
N ASP A 179 -5.95 6.76 5.00
CA ASP A 179 -6.09 5.68 4.04
C ASP A 179 -7.55 5.22 3.89
N TRP A 180 -8.53 5.92 4.45
CA TRP A 180 -9.94 5.52 4.44
C TRP A 180 -10.23 4.13 5.02
N GLY A 181 -9.30 3.54 5.77
CA GLY A 181 -9.38 2.15 6.23
C GLY A 181 -8.85 1.12 5.21
N LEU A 182 -8.24 1.56 4.11
CA LEU A 182 -7.47 0.71 3.20
C LEU A 182 -6.22 0.21 3.94
N ALA A 183 -6.28 -1.00 4.47
CA ALA A 183 -5.16 -1.57 5.21
C ALA A 183 -3.88 -1.80 4.36
N ASN A 184 -3.97 -1.66 3.02
CA ASN A 184 -3.02 -2.23 2.07
C ASN A 184 -2.62 -1.29 0.91
N LEU A 185 -2.69 0.04 1.05
CA LEU A 185 -1.88 0.91 0.16
C LEU A 185 -0.44 0.35 0.11
N ASP A 186 0.19 0.36 -1.08
CA ASP A 186 1.50 -0.25 -1.37
C ASP A 186 2.59 0.34 -0.46
N GLY A 187 2.63 -0.13 0.79
CA GLY A 187 3.42 0.46 1.87
C GLY A 187 4.76 -0.22 2.08
N VAL A 188 5.13 -1.18 1.22
CA VAL A 188 6.45 -1.79 1.26
C VAL A 188 7.42 -0.88 0.51
N THR A 189 8.18 -0.11 1.26
CA THR A 189 9.32 0.65 0.73
C THR A 189 10.54 -0.24 0.52
N THR A 190 11.28 -0.02 -0.56
CA THR A 190 12.63 -0.59 -0.71
C THR A 190 13.63 0.12 0.20
N HIS A 191 13.46 1.43 0.45
CA HIS A 191 14.36 2.23 1.27
C HIS A 191 14.30 1.88 2.76
N GLY A 192 13.12 1.51 3.28
CA GLY A 192 12.99 1.04 4.66
C GLY A 192 13.61 -0.34 4.90
N GLY A 193 13.88 -1.10 3.83
CA GLY A 193 14.63 -2.36 3.87
C GLY A 193 16.14 -2.20 3.77
N VAL A 194 16.65 -0.98 3.54
CA VAL A 194 18.09 -0.72 3.54
C VAL A 194 18.63 -0.88 4.96
N GLU A 195 19.75 -1.60 5.08
CA GLU A 195 20.43 -1.76 6.37
C GLU A 195 20.76 -0.39 6.95
N ASN A 196 20.45 -0.18 8.24
CA ASN A 196 20.60 1.11 8.91
C ASN A 196 19.94 2.27 8.15
N ALA A 197 18.71 2.04 7.65
CA ALA A 197 17.88 3.06 6.99
C ALA A 197 17.92 4.40 7.75
N CYS A 198 17.69 5.50 7.03
CA CYS A 198 18.00 6.87 7.47
C CYS A 198 19.51 7.15 7.56
N VAL A 199 20.27 6.43 8.40
CA VAL A 199 21.71 6.68 8.60
C VAL A 199 22.50 6.48 7.31
N THR A 200 22.21 5.40 6.57
CA THR A 200 22.89 5.07 5.32
C THR A 200 22.80 6.19 4.27
N CYS A 201 21.65 6.88 4.18
CA CYS A 201 21.43 7.92 3.17
C CYS A 201 21.71 9.34 3.67
N HIS A 202 21.37 9.64 4.93
CA HIS A 202 21.48 10.98 5.49
C HIS A 202 22.81 11.24 6.19
N MET A 203 23.54 10.19 6.58
CA MET A 203 24.86 10.31 7.23
C MET A 203 25.97 9.55 6.47
N PRO A 204 26.05 9.65 5.12
CA PRO A 204 27.10 8.99 4.37
C PRO A 204 28.47 9.59 4.73
N THR A 205 29.55 8.91 4.38
CA THR A 205 30.89 9.45 4.56
C THR A 205 31.11 10.66 3.63
N ARG A 206 31.50 11.79 4.23
CA ARG A 206 31.84 13.03 3.54
C ARG A 206 33.32 13.35 3.74
N VAL A 207 33.99 13.70 2.65
CA VAL A 207 35.38 14.17 2.66
C VAL A 207 35.38 15.69 2.78
N ASN A 208 36.18 16.23 3.68
CA ASN A 208 36.53 17.65 3.67
C ASN A 208 38.04 17.83 3.91
N GLY A 209 38.51 19.08 3.93
CA GLY A 209 39.94 19.40 4.14
C GLY A 209 40.54 18.91 5.46
N SER A 210 39.76 18.30 6.35
CA SER A 210 40.19 17.76 7.65
C SER A 210 40.07 16.23 7.75
N GLY A 211 39.53 15.53 6.74
CA GLY A 211 39.46 14.06 6.71
C GLY A 211 38.17 13.49 6.13
N ILE A 212 37.97 12.17 6.32
CA ILE A 212 36.76 11.44 5.93
C ILE A 212 35.92 11.15 7.18
N HIS A 213 34.73 11.73 7.27
CA HIS A 213 33.86 11.60 8.44
C HIS A 213 32.39 11.38 8.03
N PRO A 214 31.58 10.66 8.84
CA PRO A 214 30.14 10.59 8.60
C PRO A 214 29.50 11.97 8.61
N ASP A 215 28.64 12.24 7.64
CA ASP A 215 27.97 13.53 7.50
C ASP A 215 26.97 13.73 8.63
N HIS A 216 27.25 14.71 9.49
CA HIS A 216 26.37 15.08 10.60
C HIS A 216 25.45 16.27 10.28
N SER A 217 25.32 16.65 9.01
CA SER A 217 24.31 17.63 8.62
C SER A 217 22.92 17.02 8.50
N MET A 218 22.85 15.71 8.20
CA MET A 218 21.63 14.93 7.90
C MET A 218 20.77 15.49 6.76
N LYS A 219 21.27 16.50 6.05
CA LYS A 219 20.59 17.13 4.93
C LYS A 219 20.90 16.38 3.65
N MET A 220 19.89 16.23 2.80
CA MET A 220 20.03 15.67 1.47
C MET A 220 20.40 16.71 0.40
N SER A 221 20.64 17.96 0.83
CA SER A 221 21.09 19.05 -0.02
C SER A 221 22.32 19.72 0.58
N ASP A 222 23.18 20.23 -0.31
CA ASP A 222 24.36 21.01 -0.02
C ASP A 222 24.32 22.31 -0.85
N PRO A 223 24.50 23.50 -0.26
CA PRO A 223 24.45 24.76 -1.00
C PRO A 223 25.51 24.89 -2.10
N VAL A 224 26.59 24.10 -2.05
CA VAL A 224 27.71 24.15 -2.99
C VAL A 224 27.63 23.02 -4.02
N THR A 225 27.33 21.79 -3.57
CA THR A 225 27.36 20.61 -4.44
C THR A 225 25.98 20.16 -4.93
N GLY A 226 24.90 20.77 -4.47
CA GLY A 226 23.53 20.38 -4.83
C GLY A 226 23.05 19.15 -4.05
N ASP A 227 22.43 18.19 -4.74
CA ASP A 227 21.83 17.02 -4.10
C ASP A 227 22.89 16.03 -3.59
N LYS A 228 22.68 15.48 -2.39
CA LYS A 228 23.57 14.48 -1.81
C LYS A 228 23.12 13.06 -2.18
N VAL A 229 23.37 12.65 -3.41
CA VAL A 229 22.95 11.34 -3.94
C VAL A 229 24.03 10.26 -3.94
N THR A 230 25.23 10.52 -3.39
CA THR A 230 26.35 9.56 -3.42
C THR A 230 25.98 8.19 -2.83
N ALA A 231 25.18 8.15 -1.77
CA ALA A 231 24.70 6.90 -1.16
C ALA A 231 23.74 6.10 -2.04
N CYS A 232 23.13 6.75 -3.04
CA CYS A 232 22.15 6.14 -3.94
C CYS A 232 22.82 5.43 -5.13
N VAL A 233 24.05 5.81 -5.50
CA VAL A 233 24.75 5.36 -6.71
C VAL A 233 24.91 3.85 -6.78
N SER A 234 25.07 3.18 -5.64
CA SER A 234 25.21 1.71 -5.57
C SER A 234 23.96 0.96 -6.07
N CYS A 235 22.78 1.57 -5.98
CA CYS A 235 21.51 0.96 -6.37
C CYS A 235 20.88 1.63 -7.61
N HIS A 236 21.08 2.94 -7.78
CA HIS A 236 20.46 3.74 -8.84
C HIS A 236 21.39 4.03 -10.02
N GLY A 237 22.66 3.59 -9.96
CA GLY A 237 23.64 3.83 -11.01
C GLY A 237 24.19 5.26 -10.99
N SER A 238 24.64 5.75 -12.15
CA SER A 238 25.31 7.04 -12.29
C SER A 238 24.33 8.21 -12.24
N ILE A 239 23.87 8.56 -11.04
CA ILE A 239 23.06 9.75 -10.78
C ILE A 239 23.85 10.84 -10.04
N THR A 240 23.47 12.07 -10.27
CA THR A 240 24.04 13.29 -9.66
C THR A 240 22.99 14.18 -9.00
N HIS A 241 21.72 14.05 -9.40
CA HIS A 241 20.56 14.75 -8.88
C HIS A 241 19.41 13.80 -8.59
N PHE A 242 18.49 14.18 -7.72
CA PHE A 242 17.26 13.39 -7.50
C PHE A 242 16.39 13.33 -8.76
N THR A 243 16.46 14.37 -9.60
CA THR A 243 15.77 14.45 -10.90
C THR A 243 16.33 13.50 -11.97
N ASP A 244 17.49 12.87 -11.73
CA ASP A 244 18.02 11.84 -12.63
C ASP A 244 17.23 10.52 -12.49
N ILE A 245 16.45 10.34 -11.42
CA ILE A 245 15.66 9.13 -11.14
C ILE A 245 14.28 9.24 -11.80
N LYS A 246 14.18 8.75 -13.03
CA LYS A 246 12.91 8.71 -13.78
C LYS A 246 11.83 7.89 -13.09
N ALA A 247 10.61 8.42 -13.07
CA ALA A 247 9.44 7.70 -12.62
C ALA A 247 9.11 6.55 -13.60
N LYS A 248 8.23 5.63 -13.19
CA LYS A 248 7.86 4.47 -14.03
C LYS A 248 6.84 4.81 -15.10
N ALA A 249 6.12 5.90 -14.93
CA ALA A 249 5.08 6.41 -15.83
C ALA A 249 4.88 7.90 -15.55
N ASP A 250 4.21 8.56 -16.49
CA ASP A 250 3.50 9.82 -16.28
C ASP A 250 2.41 9.59 -15.21
N HIS A 251 2.61 10.14 -14.02
CA HIS A 251 1.73 9.95 -12.88
C HIS A 251 0.81 11.14 -12.65
N ASP A 252 1.25 12.38 -12.87
CA ASP A 252 0.39 13.57 -12.75
C ASP A 252 -0.47 13.85 -14.01
N GLY A 253 -0.22 13.15 -15.11
CA GLY A 253 -1.04 13.15 -16.31
C GLY A 253 -0.81 14.37 -17.22
N ASP A 254 0.33 15.03 -17.11
CA ASP A 254 0.67 16.21 -17.92
C ASP A 254 1.15 15.86 -19.35
N GLY A 255 1.33 14.57 -19.64
CA GLY A 255 1.75 14.03 -20.92
C GLY A 255 3.26 13.86 -21.06
N VAL A 256 4.03 14.12 -20.01
CA VAL A 256 5.48 13.92 -19.93
C VAL A 256 5.77 12.86 -18.87
N GLN A 257 6.92 12.19 -19.00
CA GLN A 257 7.40 11.25 -17.98
C GLN A 257 8.60 11.86 -17.26
N GLU A 258 8.35 12.24 -16.02
CA GLU A 258 9.22 13.07 -15.21
C GLU A 258 10.13 12.21 -14.32
N SER A 259 10.97 12.88 -13.52
CA SER A 259 11.55 12.23 -12.36
C SER A 259 10.51 11.94 -11.28
N THR A 260 10.80 10.96 -10.42
CA THR A 260 9.90 10.60 -9.32
C THR A 260 9.55 11.79 -8.42
N VAL A 261 10.50 12.70 -8.20
CA VAL A 261 10.27 13.89 -7.34
C VAL A 261 9.39 14.92 -8.02
N GLU A 262 9.50 15.07 -9.33
CA GLU A 262 8.68 15.98 -10.14
C GLU A 262 7.24 15.46 -10.24
N GLU A 263 7.04 14.17 -10.51
CA GLU A 263 5.71 13.54 -10.52
C GLU A 263 4.95 13.69 -9.19
N VAL A 264 5.66 13.50 -8.07
CA VAL A 264 5.06 13.71 -6.73
C VAL A 264 4.72 15.18 -6.51
N HIS A 265 5.53 16.09 -7.04
CA HIS A 265 5.27 17.53 -6.97
C HIS A 265 4.03 17.90 -7.79
N GLY A 266 3.90 17.44 -9.03
CA GLY A 266 2.72 17.68 -9.87
C GLY A 266 1.43 17.16 -9.22
N LEU A 267 1.48 15.94 -8.64
CA LEU A 267 0.35 15.41 -7.87
C LEU A 267 0.02 16.24 -6.61
N LEU A 268 1.03 16.81 -5.94
CA LEU A 268 0.79 17.73 -4.82
C LEU A 268 0.13 19.02 -5.30
N GLU A 269 0.56 19.58 -6.43
CA GLU A 269 -0.05 20.77 -7.03
C GLU A 269 -1.51 20.51 -7.45
N GLU A 270 -1.77 19.38 -8.11
CA GLU A 270 -3.12 18.94 -8.49
C GLU A 270 -4.02 18.83 -7.25
N LEU A 271 -3.56 18.13 -6.21
CA LEU A 271 -4.30 18.03 -4.96
C LEU A 271 -4.51 19.41 -4.33
N ALA A 272 -3.46 20.23 -4.25
CA ALA A 272 -3.51 21.55 -3.65
C ALA A 272 -4.54 22.47 -4.34
N ALA A 273 -4.76 22.32 -5.64
CA ALA A 273 -5.76 23.07 -6.40
C ALA A 273 -7.21 22.75 -5.96
N LEU A 274 -7.45 21.58 -5.38
CA LEU A 274 -8.76 21.17 -4.87
C LEU A 274 -9.03 21.66 -3.45
N LEU A 275 -7.97 21.96 -2.69
CA LEU A 275 -8.05 22.23 -1.26
C LEU A 275 -8.27 23.72 -0.96
N PRO A 276 -8.97 24.04 0.15
CA PRO A 276 -9.19 25.43 0.53
C PRO A 276 -7.87 26.10 0.91
N LYS A 277 -7.71 27.35 0.45
CA LYS A 277 -6.49 28.14 0.61
C LYS A 277 -6.68 29.25 1.64
N ASP A 278 -5.59 29.61 2.32
CA ASP A 278 -5.54 30.78 3.18
C ASP A 278 -5.32 32.07 2.35
N ALA A 279 -5.22 33.22 3.03
CA ALA A 279 -5.03 34.52 2.38
C ALA A 279 -3.68 34.64 1.63
N SER A 280 -2.70 33.78 1.91
CA SER A 280 -1.42 33.73 1.20
C SER A 280 -1.44 32.83 -0.04
N GLY A 281 -2.52 32.07 -0.23
CA GLY A 281 -2.65 31.07 -1.31
C GLY A 281 -2.11 29.69 -0.93
N ALA A 282 -1.64 29.50 0.31
CA ALA A 282 -1.22 28.20 0.83
C ALA A 282 -2.43 27.33 1.19
N VAL A 283 -2.28 26.00 1.17
CA VAL A 283 -3.32 25.09 1.71
C VAL A 283 -3.56 25.44 3.18
N ILE A 284 -4.79 25.30 3.67
CA ILE A 284 -5.10 25.64 5.06
C ILE A 284 -4.53 24.60 6.05
N GLU A 285 -3.75 25.09 7.01
CA GLU A 285 -3.21 24.33 8.14
C GLU A 285 -4.06 24.39 9.43
N LEU A 286 -4.88 25.45 9.58
CA LEU A 286 -5.60 25.85 10.82
C LEU A 286 -4.70 26.03 12.07
N ALA A 287 -3.50 26.59 11.91
CA ALA A 287 -2.52 26.72 13.00
C ALA A 287 -2.75 27.91 13.98
N ASN A 288 -3.40 28.99 13.54
CA ASN A 288 -3.45 30.26 14.28
C ASN A 288 -4.88 30.62 14.74
N SER A 289 -5.05 31.13 15.96
CA SER A 289 -6.35 31.65 16.43
C SER A 289 -6.82 32.87 15.64
N ALA A 290 -5.91 33.65 15.07
CA ALA A 290 -6.22 34.86 14.31
C ALA A 290 -6.89 34.58 12.95
N THR A 291 -6.51 33.49 12.27
CA THR A 291 -7.05 33.14 10.93
C THR A 291 -8.17 32.09 11.01
N ARG A 292 -8.32 31.43 12.16
CA ARG A 292 -9.24 30.29 12.36
C ARG A 292 -10.65 30.52 11.82
N ALA A 293 -11.22 31.71 12.01
CA ALA A 293 -12.56 32.01 11.52
C ALA A 293 -12.62 32.03 9.98
N ALA A 294 -11.70 32.75 9.34
CA ALA A 294 -11.60 32.83 7.89
C ALA A 294 -11.32 31.46 7.27
N ASP A 295 -10.37 30.71 7.85
CA ASP A 295 -10.02 29.36 7.42
C ASP A 295 -11.21 28.39 7.52
N SER A 296 -11.97 28.48 8.62
CA SER A 296 -13.19 27.67 8.81
C SER A 296 -14.26 27.99 7.77
N THR A 297 -14.41 29.28 7.40
CA THR A 297 -15.31 29.71 6.33
C THR A 297 -14.85 29.21 4.96
N ALA A 298 -13.56 29.27 4.67
CA ALA A 298 -12.99 28.75 3.42
C ALA A 298 -13.22 27.24 3.27
N ILE A 299 -13.05 26.49 4.36
CA ILE A 299 -13.37 25.05 4.41
C ILE A 299 -14.87 24.81 4.18
N ALA A 300 -15.73 25.55 4.88
CA ALA A 300 -17.19 25.39 4.76
C ALA A 300 -17.72 25.70 3.36
N ASN A 301 -17.10 26.66 2.66
CA ASN A 301 -17.50 27.09 1.32
C ASN A 301 -16.84 26.27 0.20
N ASN A 302 -15.89 25.37 0.49
CA ASN A 302 -15.24 24.58 -0.53
C ASN A 302 -16.23 23.58 -1.15
N PRO A 303 -16.29 23.46 -2.49
CA PRO A 303 -17.28 22.61 -3.18
C PRO A 303 -17.15 21.11 -2.87
N TYR A 304 -15.98 20.66 -2.40
CA TYR A 304 -15.76 19.26 -2.04
C TYR A 304 -16.22 18.90 -0.62
N GLY A 305 -16.66 19.90 0.16
CA GLY A 305 -17.23 19.71 1.49
C GLY A 305 -16.27 19.05 2.47
N SER A 306 -16.77 18.15 3.32
CA SER A 306 -15.95 17.48 4.34
C SER A 306 -14.82 16.59 3.79
N ARG A 307 -14.82 16.27 2.49
CA ARG A 307 -13.75 15.47 1.87
C ARG A 307 -12.40 16.16 1.89
N VAL A 308 -12.38 17.49 1.96
CA VAL A 308 -11.13 18.28 2.02
C VAL A 308 -10.27 17.95 3.22
N PHE A 309 -10.81 17.41 4.32
CA PHE A 309 -9.99 17.02 5.48
C PHE A 309 -9.06 15.85 5.18
N ALA A 310 -9.51 14.87 4.39
CA ALA A 310 -8.64 13.81 3.90
C ALA A 310 -7.54 14.39 3.00
N GLY A 311 -7.94 15.30 2.11
CA GLY A 311 -7.05 16.04 1.22
C GLY A 311 -5.96 16.81 1.94
N ILE A 312 -6.33 17.68 2.88
CA ILE A 312 -5.40 18.49 3.68
C ILE A 312 -4.46 17.59 4.48
N TRP A 313 -4.99 16.55 5.13
CA TRP A 313 -4.17 15.62 5.90
C TRP A 313 -3.09 14.96 5.05
N ASN A 314 -3.48 14.40 3.91
CA ASN A 314 -2.58 13.66 3.03
C ASN A 314 -1.62 14.57 2.26
N TYR A 315 -2.06 15.77 1.86
CA TYR A 315 -1.21 16.80 1.28
C TYR A 315 -0.02 17.10 2.21
N TYR A 316 -0.31 17.47 3.46
CA TYR A 316 0.72 17.78 4.45
C TYR A 316 1.49 16.55 4.93
N TYR A 317 0.89 15.36 4.88
CA TYR A 317 1.60 14.12 5.17
C TYR A 317 2.75 13.90 4.18
N VAL A 318 2.52 14.15 2.89
CA VAL A 318 3.54 14.00 1.84
C VAL A 318 4.48 15.20 1.81
N GLU A 319 3.96 16.43 1.90
CA GLU A 319 4.77 17.65 1.86
C GLU A 319 5.72 17.76 3.06
N HIS A 320 5.22 17.52 4.28
CA HIS A 320 6.02 17.65 5.52
C HIS A 320 6.90 16.44 5.82
N ASP A 321 6.86 15.40 5.00
CA ASP A 321 7.88 14.36 4.97
C ASP A 321 9.22 14.93 4.42
N PHE A 322 9.17 15.97 3.58
CA PHE A 322 10.32 16.67 3.00
C PHE A 322 11.25 15.80 2.14
N SER A 323 10.84 14.58 1.77
CA SER A 323 11.59 13.73 0.83
C SER A 323 11.12 13.84 -0.62
N ASN A 324 10.06 14.60 -0.89
CA ASN A 324 9.38 14.64 -2.20
C ASN A 324 9.03 13.22 -2.70
N GLY A 325 8.56 12.37 -1.78
CA GLY A 325 8.19 10.99 -2.05
C GLY A 325 9.34 9.99 -2.09
N ILE A 326 10.62 10.40 -2.01
CA ILE A 326 11.77 9.48 -2.08
C ILE A 326 11.72 8.41 -0.99
N HIS A 327 11.27 8.71 0.23
CA HIS A 327 11.18 7.69 1.29
C HIS A 327 10.32 6.50 0.87
N ASN A 328 9.22 6.74 0.15
CA ASN A 328 8.37 5.68 -0.38
C ASN A 328 7.59 6.14 -1.63
N PRO A 329 8.20 6.08 -2.84
CA PRO A 329 7.62 6.67 -4.04
C PRO A 329 6.28 6.06 -4.44
N THR A 330 6.21 4.73 -4.45
CA THR A 330 4.99 3.99 -4.82
C THR A 330 3.83 4.39 -3.91
N TYR A 331 4.09 4.44 -2.60
CA TYR A 331 3.09 4.81 -1.62
C TYR A 331 2.65 6.26 -1.75
N ALA A 332 3.59 7.21 -1.88
CA ALA A 332 3.28 8.63 -2.00
C ALA A 332 2.44 8.92 -3.24
N ILE A 333 2.84 8.38 -4.40
CA ILE A 333 2.11 8.51 -5.67
C ILE A 333 0.70 7.91 -5.54
N GLN A 334 0.57 6.68 -5.03
CA GLN A 334 -0.73 6.04 -4.89
C GLN A 334 -1.64 6.81 -3.92
N LEU A 335 -1.10 7.24 -2.78
CA LEU A 335 -1.82 8.01 -1.78
C LEU A 335 -2.36 9.31 -2.37
N LEU A 336 -1.54 10.07 -3.09
CA LEU A 336 -1.96 11.34 -3.70
C LEU A 336 -3.03 11.12 -4.77
N LYS A 337 -2.84 10.17 -5.69
CA LYS A 337 -3.83 9.83 -6.72
C LYS A 337 -5.19 9.48 -6.10
N TYR A 338 -5.19 8.60 -5.09
CA TYR A 338 -6.43 8.21 -4.41
C TYR A 338 -7.05 9.39 -3.66
N THR A 339 -6.22 10.27 -3.10
CA THR A 339 -6.72 11.45 -2.40
C THR A 339 -7.39 12.43 -3.37
N ILE A 340 -6.76 12.71 -4.52
CA ILE A 340 -7.32 13.55 -5.58
C ILE A 340 -8.66 12.99 -6.05
N MET A 341 -8.69 11.71 -6.40
CA MET A 341 -9.92 11.02 -6.81
C MET A 341 -11.01 11.12 -5.74
N TYR A 342 -10.68 10.83 -4.48
CA TYR A 342 -11.61 10.91 -3.36
C TYR A 342 -12.14 12.32 -3.14
N VAL A 343 -11.28 13.35 -3.16
CA VAL A 343 -11.71 14.73 -2.97
C VAL A 343 -12.68 15.16 -4.07
N GLN A 344 -12.38 14.85 -5.34
CA GLN A 344 -13.22 15.22 -6.48
C GLN A 344 -14.56 14.46 -6.48
N SER A 345 -14.51 13.14 -6.36
CA SER A 345 -15.64 12.25 -6.67
C SER A 345 -16.32 11.63 -5.44
N GLY A 346 -15.62 11.60 -4.29
CA GLY A 346 -16.09 10.97 -3.06
C GLY A 346 -15.94 9.46 -3.10
N VAL A 347 -15.36 8.93 -4.18
CA VAL A 347 -15.14 7.51 -4.39
C VAL A 347 -13.65 7.19 -4.37
N ILE A 348 -13.32 6.00 -3.87
CA ILE A 348 -11.98 5.42 -3.96
C ILE A 348 -12.10 4.25 -4.94
N PRO A 349 -11.22 4.12 -5.94
CA PRO A 349 -11.28 3.01 -6.88
C PRO A 349 -11.23 1.66 -6.15
N VAL A 350 -11.89 0.65 -6.73
CA VAL A 350 -11.82 -0.73 -6.22
C VAL A 350 -10.37 -1.17 -6.19
N GLU A 351 -9.90 -1.56 -5.00
CA GLU A 351 -8.52 -2.00 -4.84
C GLU A 351 -8.48 -3.53 -4.88
N LEU A 352 -8.00 -4.06 -6.00
CA LEU A 352 -7.77 -5.48 -6.16
C LEU A 352 -6.51 -5.89 -5.39
N THR A 353 -6.64 -6.68 -4.33
CA THR A 353 -5.50 -7.13 -3.52
C THR A 353 -4.85 -8.39 -4.06
N SER A 354 -5.58 -9.19 -4.84
CA SER A 354 -5.05 -10.37 -5.52
C SER A 354 -5.86 -10.71 -6.75
N PHE A 355 -5.22 -11.31 -7.74
CA PHE A 355 -5.87 -12.03 -8.83
C PHE A 355 -4.97 -13.18 -9.27
N THR A 356 -5.48 -14.39 -9.16
CA THR A 356 -4.73 -15.63 -9.40
C THR A 356 -5.57 -16.60 -10.22
N GLY A 357 -4.88 -17.53 -10.88
CA GLY A 357 -5.50 -18.55 -11.71
C GLY A 357 -4.76 -19.88 -11.55
N SER A 358 -5.51 -20.96 -11.41
CA SER A 358 -5.01 -22.34 -11.35
C SER A 358 -5.84 -23.23 -12.27
N VAL A 359 -5.31 -24.40 -12.65
CA VAL A 359 -6.07 -25.40 -13.39
C VAL A 359 -6.58 -26.46 -12.40
N GLU A 360 -7.89 -26.61 -12.32
CA GLU A 360 -8.57 -27.56 -11.43
C GLU A 360 -9.65 -28.31 -12.21
N ASN A 361 -9.59 -29.65 -12.22
CA ASN A 361 -10.56 -30.51 -12.89
C ASN A 361 -10.80 -30.16 -14.38
N GLY A 362 -9.76 -29.75 -15.11
CA GLY A 362 -9.89 -29.38 -16.53
C GLY A 362 -10.52 -28.00 -16.77
N LEU A 363 -10.71 -27.20 -15.72
CA LEU A 363 -11.15 -25.81 -15.79
C LEU A 363 -10.04 -24.89 -15.30
N VAL A 364 -10.08 -23.63 -15.74
CA VAL A 364 -9.27 -22.58 -15.12
C VAL A 364 -10.09 -21.95 -14.00
N SER A 365 -9.63 -22.15 -12.76
CA SER A 365 -10.19 -21.55 -11.55
C SER A 365 -9.51 -20.21 -11.30
N LEU A 366 -10.27 -19.13 -11.43
CA LEU A 366 -9.83 -17.76 -11.18
C LEU A 366 -10.34 -17.30 -9.82
N GLN A 367 -9.47 -16.67 -9.04
CA GLN A 367 -9.81 -16.14 -7.72
C GLN A 367 -9.25 -14.73 -7.59
N TRP A 368 -10.02 -13.82 -7.03
CA TRP A 368 -9.55 -12.48 -6.71
C TRP A 368 -10.17 -11.95 -5.43
N GLN A 369 -9.49 -10.96 -4.88
CA GLN A 369 -9.94 -10.24 -3.70
C GLN A 369 -9.91 -8.74 -3.96
N THR A 370 -10.88 -8.04 -3.39
CA THR A 370 -10.90 -6.58 -3.31
C THR A 370 -10.76 -6.18 -1.85
N ALA A 371 -9.92 -5.20 -1.54
CA ALA A 371 -9.90 -4.59 -0.21
C ALA A 371 -11.14 -3.70 -0.02
N THR A 372 -11.47 -2.93 -1.05
CA THR A 372 -12.62 -2.04 -1.10
C THR A 372 -13.19 -1.99 -2.49
N GLU A 373 -14.43 -1.54 -2.57
CA GLU A 373 -15.12 -1.29 -3.81
C GLU A 373 -15.89 0.02 -3.68
N THR A 374 -15.88 0.83 -4.72
CA THR A 374 -16.78 1.96 -4.80
C THR A 374 -17.47 1.97 -6.14
N ASN A 375 -18.78 2.16 -6.12
CA ASN A 375 -19.61 2.18 -7.32
C ASN A 375 -19.48 0.93 -8.21
N ASN A 376 -18.96 -0.18 -7.68
CA ASN A 376 -18.59 -1.35 -8.46
C ASN A 376 -19.81 -2.17 -8.86
N ARG A 377 -20.13 -2.16 -10.16
CA ARG A 377 -21.17 -3.03 -10.74
C ARG A 377 -20.68 -4.46 -10.81
N GLY A 378 -19.39 -4.68 -11.07
CA GLY A 378 -18.77 -6.00 -11.09
C GLY A 378 -17.62 -6.12 -12.08
N PHE A 379 -17.25 -7.35 -12.37
CA PHE A 379 -16.04 -7.68 -13.13
C PHE A 379 -16.40 -8.47 -14.38
N GLU A 380 -16.08 -7.94 -15.55
CA GLU A 380 -15.95 -8.75 -16.76
C GLU A 380 -14.65 -9.55 -16.67
N VAL A 381 -14.77 -10.88 -16.67
CA VAL A 381 -13.63 -11.78 -16.77
C VAL A 381 -13.28 -11.89 -18.24
N GLN A 382 -12.06 -11.48 -18.60
CA GLN A 382 -11.58 -11.51 -19.98
C GLN A 382 -10.44 -12.50 -20.13
N ARG A 383 -10.43 -13.25 -21.23
CA ARG A 383 -9.31 -14.10 -21.63
C ARG A 383 -8.80 -13.76 -23.02
N LYS A 384 -7.53 -14.07 -23.28
CA LYS A 384 -6.95 -14.17 -24.62
C LYS A 384 -6.03 -15.40 -24.69
N THR A 385 -5.88 -15.96 -25.88
CA THR A 385 -4.89 -16.98 -26.21
C THR A 385 -3.95 -16.41 -27.26
N GLY A 386 -2.63 -16.61 -27.13
CA GLY A 386 -1.66 -16.04 -28.08
C GLY A 386 -1.84 -14.54 -28.32
N ASP A 387 -1.78 -14.12 -29.60
CA ASP A 387 -1.91 -12.72 -30.03
C ASP A 387 -3.35 -12.31 -30.38
N TYR A 388 -4.35 -13.13 -30.00
CA TYR A 388 -5.75 -12.81 -30.27
C TYR A 388 -6.29 -11.70 -29.35
N ASN A 389 -7.37 -11.06 -29.80
CA ASN A 389 -8.08 -10.03 -29.03
C ASN A 389 -8.68 -10.59 -27.74
N TRP A 390 -8.79 -9.73 -26.72
CA TRP A 390 -9.49 -10.03 -25.47
C TRP A 390 -10.96 -10.37 -25.72
N GLN A 391 -11.42 -11.45 -25.09
CA GLN A 391 -12.82 -11.89 -25.12
C GLN A 391 -13.37 -11.95 -23.70
N THR A 392 -14.54 -11.38 -23.47
CA THR A 392 -15.25 -11.53 -22.20
C THR A 392 -15.85 -12.93 -22.12
N VAL A 393 -15.40 -13.72 -21.14
CA VAL A 393 -15.87 -15.09 -20.90
C VAL A 393 -16.94 -15.17 -19.83
N GLY A 394 -17.03 -14.17 -18.95
CA GLY A 394 -18.08 -14.10 -17.94
C GLY A 394 -18.16 -12.75 -17.24
N PHE A 395 -19.18 -12.60 -16.40
CA PHE A 395 -19.36 -11.43 -15.54
C PHE A 395 -19.67 -11.87 -14.11
N VAL A 396 -19.01 -11.25 -13.13
CA VAL A 396 -19.25 -11.50 -11.71
C VAL A 396 -19.67 -10.19 -11.05
N SER A 397 -20.88 -10.15 -10.50
CA SER A 397 -21.42 -8.96 -9.85
C SER A 397 -20.59 -8.54 -8.64
N GLY A 398 -20.29 -7.24 -8.55
CA GLY A 398 -19.59 -6.64 -7.41
C GLY A 398 -20.50 -6.44 -6.21
N LYS A 399 -19.97 -5.80 -5.15
CA LYS A 399 -20.72 -5.39 -3.95
C LYS A 399 -21.19 -3.93 -3.99
N GLY A 400 -20.99 -3.21 -5.10
CA GLY A 400 -21.30 -1.79 -5.19
C GLY A 400 -20.25 -0.96 -4.46
N THR A 401 -20.65 -0.34 -3.35
CA THR A 401 -19.74 0.40 -2.49
C THR A 401 -19.57 -0.33 -1.16
N THR A 402 -18.36 -0.80 -0.89
CA THR A 402 -17.98 -1.46 0.36
C THR A 402 -16.54 -1.15 0.72
N THR A 403 -16.28 -0.91 2.01
CA THR A 403 -14.91 -0.84 2.54
C THR A 403 -14.46 -2.18 3.14
N GLN A 404 -15.29 -3.22 3.06
CA GLN A 404 -14.97 -4.57 3.53
C GLN A 404 -14.37 -5.40 2.40
N MET A 405 -13.37 -6.20 2.78
CA MET A 405 -12.74 -7.13 1.87
C MET A 405 -13.77 -8.11 1.28
N SER A 406 -13.76 -8.26 -0.04
CA SER A 406 -14.62 -9.21 -0.75
C SER A 406 -13.80 -10.24 -1.50
N ASN A 407 -14.31 -11.48 -1.54
CA ASN A 407 -13.70 -12.62 -2.21
C ASN A 407 -14.57 -13.04 -3.38
N TYR A 408 -13.93 -13.32 -4.51
CA TYR A 408 -14.60 -13.68 -5.75
C TYR A 408 -13.94 -14.90 -6.38
N THR A 409 -14.76 -15.69 -7.08
CA THR A 409 -14.30 -16.86 -7.83
C THR A 409 -15.02 -16.90 -9.17
N TYR A 410 -14.33 -17.41 -10.20
CA TYR A 410 -14.90 -17.69 -11.50
C TYR A 410 -14.20 -18.90 -12.13
N SER A 411 -14.98 -19.82 -12.72
CA SER A 411 -14.43 -20.98 -13.42
C SER A 411 -14.62 -20.83 -14.92
N ASP A 412 -13.53 -20.77 -15.66
CA ASP A 412 -13.52 -20.76 -17.12
C ASP A 412 -13.31 -22.16 -17.68
N ASN A 413 -14.03 -22.49 -18.77
CA ASN A 413 -13.81 -23.69 -19.58
C ASN A 413 -13.22 -23.27 -20.94
N PRO A 414 -11.90 -23.44 -21.17
CA PRO A 414 -11.26 -23.13 -22.45
C PRO A 414 -11.55 -24.18 -23.53
N VAL A 415 -12.84 -24.30 -23.91
CA VAL A 415 -13.31 -25.24 -24.93
C VAL A 415 -12.49 -25.09 -26.22
N GLY A 416 -12.04 -26.21 -26.76
CA GLY A 416 -11.25 -26.29 -27.99
C GLY A 416 -9.73 -26.21 -27.81
N ILE A 417 -9.22 -25.95 -26.60
CA ILE A 417 -7.79 -25.99 -26.31
C ILE A 417 -7.39 -27.41 -25.94
N THR A 418 -6.85 -28.17 -26.89
CA THR A 418 -6.47 -29.59 -26.70
C THR A 418 -4.98 -29.80 -26.43
N THR A 419 -4.16 -28.77 -26.62
CA THR A 419 -2.71 -28.80 -26.40
C THR A 419 -2.30 -27.83 -25.28
N LEU A 420 -1.12 -28.06 -24.70
CA LEU A 420 -0.59 -27.16 -23.67
C LEU A 420 -0.45 -25.74 -24.23
N THR A 421 -1.28 -24.83 -23.72
CA THR A 421 -1.44 -23.47 -24.22
C THR A 421 -1.40 -22.51 -23.05
N LYS A 422 -0.67 -21.41 -23.22
CA LYS A 422 -0.69 -20.29 -22.28
C LYS A 422 -1.91 -19.42 -22.55
N ILE A 423 -2.79 -19.29 -21.56
CA ILE A 423 -3.97 -18.44 -21.60
C ILE A 423 -3.71 -17.24 -20.68
N SER A 424 -3.95 -16.03 -21.18
CA SER A 424 -3.87 -14.82 -20.36
C SER A 424 -5.26 -14.39 -19.91
N TYR A 425 -5.37 -13.97 -18.65
CA TYR A 425 -6.60 -13.46 -18.05
C TYR A 425 -6.39 -12.06 -17.48
N ARG A 426 -7.45 -11.25 -17.52
CA ARG A 426 -7.56 -9.98 -16.79
C ARG A 426 -9.00 -9.75 -16.36
N LEU A 427 -9.18 -8.91 -15.34
CA LEU A 427 -10.48 -8.40 -14.94
C LEU A 427 -10.67 -7.01 -15.51
N LYS A 428 -11.82 -6.75 -16.10
CA LYS A 428 -12.30 -5.41 -16.40
C LYS A 428 -13.40 -5.09 -15.39
N GLN A 429 -13.04 -4.35 -14.35
CA GLN A 429 -13.99 -3.79 -13.40
C GLN A 429 -14.85 -2.75 -14.11
N LEU A 430 -16.16 -2.81 -13.87
CA LEU A 430 -17.14 -1.86 -14.37
C LEU A 430 -17.85 -1.22 -13.18
N ASP A 431 -17.99 0.10 -13.23
CA ASP A 431 -18.76 0.85 -12.25
C ASP A 431 -20.18 1.14 -12.77
N TYR A 432 -21.11 1.54 -11.89
CA TYR A 432 -22.50 1.83 -12.29
C TYR A 432 -22.61 3.07 -13.20
N ASP A 433 -21.63 3.97 -13.16
CA ASP A 433 -21.54 5.13 -14.05
C ASP A 433 -20.95 4.79 -15.43
N GLY A 434 -20.55 3.53 -15.65
CA GLY A 434 -19.99 3.05 -16.91
C GLY A 434 -18.48 3.21 -17.05
N THR A 435 -17.79 3.78 -16.05
CA THR A 435 -16.32 3.79 -16.01
C THR A 435 -15.77 2.37 -15.86
N ALA A 436 -14.55 2.16 -16.37
CA ALA A 436 -13.94 0.83 -16.40
C ALA A 436 -12.45 0.89 -16.05
N ASN A 437 -12.02 -0.04 -15.20
CA ASN A 437 -10.61 -0.23 -14.82
C ASN A 437 -10.17 -1.67 -15.09
N TYR A 438 -8.89 -1.88 -15.38
CA TYR A 438 -8.34 -3.20 -15.72
C TYR A 438 -7.33 -3.67 -14.66
N SER A 439 -7.41 -4.95 -14.30
CA SER A 439 -6.37 -5.59 -13.47
C SER A 439 -5.08 -5.79 -14.26
N LYS A 440 -3.99 -6.10 -13.53
CA LYS A 440 -2.81 -6.75 -14.13
C LYS A 440 -3.21 -8.07 -14.79
N GLU A 441 -2.50 -8.42 -15.86
CA GLU A 441 -2.67 -9.69 -16.56
C GLU A 441 -2.03 -10.83 -15.76
N ILE A 442 -2.71 -11.96 -15.68
CA ILE A 442 -2.13 -13.22 -15.21
C ILE A 442 -2.09 -14.22 -16.36
N ASN A 443 -1.21 -15.20 -16.24
CA ASN A 443 -1.10 -16.27 -17.22
C ASN A 443 -1.29 -17.62 -16.56
N VAL A 444 -2.07 -18.48 -17.21
CA VAL A 444 -2.32 -19.86 -16.78
C VAL A 444 -1.89 -20.78 -17.91
N GLU A 445 -1.06 -21.77 -17.61
CA GLU A 445 -0.77 -22.86 -18.54
C GLU A 445 -1.88 -23.91 -18.45
N PHE A 446 -2.59 -24.11 -19.55
CA PHE A 446 -3.73 -25.01 -19.62
C PHE A 446 -3.49 -26.09 -20.68
N SER A 447 -3.77 -27.34 -20.33
CA SER A 447 -3.82 -28.44 -21.29
C SER A 447 -5.18 -29.11 -21.18
N GLY A 448 -6.01 -28.99 -22.22
CA GLY A 448 -7.35 -29.56 -22.23
C GLY A 448 -7.43 -30.99 -22.77
N ALA A 449 -6.30 -31.69 -22.90
CA ALA A 449 -6.32 -33.14 -23.17
C ALA A 449 -6.51 -33.90 -21.85
N PRO A 450 -7.72 -34.45 -21.57
CA PRO A 450 -7.88 -35.28 -20.39
C PRO A 450 -7.06 -36.56 -20.52
N LYS A 451 -6.50 -37.02 -19.41
CA LYS A 451 -5.67 -38.24 -19.39
C LYS A 451 -6.50 -39.52 -19.34
N SER A 452 -7.76 -39.42 -18.94
CA SER A 452 -8.70 -40.53 -18.78
C SER A 452 -10.12 -40.08 -19.08
N PHE A 453 -11.00 -41.04 -19.38
CA PHE A 453 -12.43 -40.75 -19.40
C PHE A 453 -12.93 -40.39 -17.99
N SER A 454 -13.89 -39.48 -17.92
CA SER A 454 -14.61 -39.18 -16.67
C SER A 454 -16.03 -38.71 -16.97
N LEU A 455 -16.95 -38.94 -16.04
CA LEU A 455 -18.25 -38.28 -15.97
C LEU A 455 -18.30 -37.48 -14.68
N ASP A 456 -18.58 -36.19 -14.77
CA ASP A 456 -18.67 -35.30 -13.62
C ASP A 456 -20.08 -35.27 -13.04
N GLN A 457 -20.20 -34.80 -11.80
CA GLN A 457 -21.51 -34.54 -11.22
C GLN A 457 -22.18 -33.36 -11.94
N ASN A 458 -23.40 -33.56 -12.44
CA ASN A 458 -24.19 -32.51 -13.08
C ASN A 458 -24.34 -31.28 -12.17
N TYR A 459 -24.34 -30.07 -12.76
CA TYR A 459 -24.49 -28.82 -12.04
C TYR A 459 -25.47 -27.86 -12.74
N PRO A 460 -26.42 -27.25 -12.00
CA PRO A 460 -26.72 -27.49 -10.59
C PRO A 460 -27.28 -28.91 -10.33
N ASN A 461 -27.20 -29.40 -9.08
CA ASN A 461 -27.87 -30.62 -8.60
C ASN A 461 -28.23 -30.45 -7.10
N PRO A 462 -29.52 -30.34 -6.72
CA PRO A 462 -30.71 -30.46 -7.56
C PRO A 462 -30.81 -29.38 -8.64
N PHE A 463 -31.54 -29.64 -9.72
CA PHE A 463 -31.70 -28.69 -10.83
C PHE A 463 -33.16 -28.37 -11.12
N ASN A 464 -33.40 -27.18 -11.69
CA ASN A 464 -34.69 -26.73 -12.20
C ASN A 464 -34.51 -25.49 -13.13
N PRO A 465 -35.00 -25.49 -14.39
CA PRO A 465 -35.40 -26.65 -15.19
C PRO A 465 -34.20 -27.30 -15.91
N ALA A 466 -33.00 -26.72 -15.82
CA ALA A 466 -31.84 -27.14 -16.60
C ALA A 466 -30.61 -27.45 -15.73
N THR A 467 -29.78 -28.37 -16.22
CA THR A 467 -28.48 -28.74 -15.64
C THR A 467 -27.46 -29.01 -16.75
N VAL A 468 -26.18 -28.91 -16.43
CA VAL A 468 -25.07 -29.22 -17.33
C VAL A 468 -24.41 -30.52 -16.88
N ILE A 469 -24.21 -31.44 -17.82
CA ILE A 469 -23.47 -32.70 -17.61
C ILE A 469 -22.12 -32.56 -18.31
N ARG A 470 -21.03 -32.70 -17.56
CA ARG A 470 -19.65 -32.61 -18.07
C ARG A 470 -18.98 -33.96 -18.06
N TYR A 471 -18.12 -34.19 -19.04
CA TYR A 471 -17.37 -35.43 -19.16
C TYR A 471 -16.08 -35.23 -19.96
N ALA A 472 -15.12 -36.11 -19.74
CA ALA A 472 -13.82 -36.07 -20.36
C ALA A 472 -13.62 -37.23 -21.35
N VAL A 473 -13.02 -36.93 -22.49
CA VAL A 473 -12.72 -37.88 -23.58
C VAL A 473 -11.23 -37.79 -23.92
N PRO A 474 -10.37 -38.75 -23.54
CA PRO A 474 -8.92 -38.66 -23.70
C PRO A 474 -8.44 -38.88 -25.14
N ASN A 475 -9.22 -39.59 -25.95
CA ASN A 475 -8.94 -39.90 -27.35
C ASN A 475 -10.24 -39.87 -28.14
N GLU A 476 -10.16 -39.66 -29.46
CA GLU A 476 -11.34 -39.67 -30.33
C GLU A 476 -12.18 -40.96 -30.14
N SER A 477 -13.45 -40.78 -29.79
CA SER A 477 -14.33 -41.85 -29.30
C SER A 477 -15.76 -41.68 -29.77
N LYS A 478 -16.46 -42.79 -30.01
CA LYS A 478 -17.92 -42.79 -30.11
C LYS A 478 -18.50 -42.63 -28.71
N VAL A 479 -19.14 -41.50 -28.44
CA VAL A 479 -19.69 -41.14 -27.12
C VAL A 479 -21.21 -41.17 -27.16
N LYS A 480 -21.80 -41.75 -26.11
CA LYS A 480 -23.24 -41.80 -25.87
C LYS A 480 -23.56 -41.32 -24.45
N VAL A 481 -24.35 -40.26 -24.32
CA VAL A 481 -24.83 -39.75 -23.02
C VAL A 481 -26.34 -39.85 -22.96
N VAL A 482 -26.85 -40.53 -21.94
CA VAL A 482 -28.28 -40.86 -21.82
C VAL A 482 -28.77 -40.59 -20.41
N VAL A 483 -29.98 -40.05 -20.31
CA VAL A 483 -30.74 -39.84 -19.07
C VAL A 483 -31.79 -40.93 -18.91
N TYR A 484 -31.93 -41.45 -17.69
CA TYR A 484 -32.86 -42.50 -17.29
C TYR A 484 -33.71 -42.09 -16.09
N ASN A 485 -34.92 -42.65 -16.00
CA ASN A 485 -35.74 -42.60 -14.79
C ASN A 485 -35.35 -43.71 -13.79
N LEU A 486 -36.04 -43.77 -12.65
CA LEU A 486 -35.83 -44.78 -11.60
C LEU A 486 -36.09 -46.23 -12.06
N ALA A 487 -36.93 -46.43 -13.08
CA ALA A 487 -37.19 -47.74 -13.67
C ALA A 487 -36.12 -48.18 -14.68
N GLY A 488 -35.15 -47.30 -14.99
CA GLY A 488 -34.13 -47.54 -16.00
C GLY A 488 -34.59 -47.26 -17.43
N GLU A 489 -35.76 -46.65 -17.62
CA GLU A 489 -36.27 -46.28 -18.94
C GLU A 489 -35.55 -45.03 -19.44
N VAL A 490 -35.24 -45.00 -20.74
CA VAL A 490 -34.58 -43.86 -21.38
C VAL A 490 -35.56 -42.68 -21.42
N VAL A 491 -35.15 -41.60 -20.76
CA VAL A 491 -35.88 -40.32 -20.77
C VAL A 491 -35.44 -39.46 -21.94
N LYS A 492 -34.12 -39.35 -22.15
CA LYS A 492 -33.53 -38.55 -23.22
C LYS A 492 -32.12 -39.02 -23.55
N GLU A 493 -31.83 -39.16 -24.83
CA GLU A 493 -30.47 -39.23 -25.34
C GLU A 493 -29.97 -37.80 -25.60
N LEU A 494 -28.86 -37.43 -24.96
CA LEU A 494 -28.29 -36.10 -25.04
C LEU A 494 -27.20 -36.03 -26.12
N VAL A 495 -26.40 -37.10 -26.24
CA VAL A 495 -25.27 -37.19 -27.15
C VAL A 495 -25.20 -38.62 -27.70
N ASN A 496 -24.91 -38.76 -29.00
CA ASN A 496 -24.66 -40.04 -29.65
C ASN A 496 -23.88 -39.84 -30.96
N GLU A 497 -22.62 -39.43 -30.83
CA GLU A 497 -21.77 -39.05 -31.97
C GLU A 497 -20.30 -39.37 -31.70
N VAL A 498 -19.45 -39.25 -32.73
CA VAL A 498 -18.01 -39.34 -32.54
C VAL A 498 -17.52 -37.98 -32.06
N GLN A 499 -16.77 -37.95 -30.97
CA GLN A 499 -16.20 -36.74 -30.40
C GLN A 499 -14.67 -36.86 -30.29
N SER A 500 -13.99 -35.77 -30.63
CA SER A 500 -12.53 -35.65 -30.50
C SER A 500 -12.09 -35.61 -29.03
N ALA A 501 -10.79 -35.77 -28.79
CA ALA A 501 -10.21 -35.66 -27.45
C ALA A 501 -10.46 -34.27 -26.85
N GLY A 502 -10.90 -34.22 -25.60
CA GLY A 502 -11.21 -32.98 -24.89
C GLY A 502 -12.20 -33.16 -23.74
N PHE A 503 -12.48 -32.06 -23.05
CA PHE A 503 -13.60 -31.95 -22.11
C PHE A 503 -14.84 -31.47 -22.86
N HIS A 504 -15.97 -32.13 -22.63
CA HIS A 504 -17.23 -31.90 -23.31
C HIS A 504 -18.34 -31.63 -22.29
N GLU A 505 -19.37 -30.89 -22.72
CA GLU A 505 -20.54 -30.65 -21.90
C GLU A 505 -21.83 -30.77 -22.71
N SER A 506 -22.90 -31.20 -22.04
CA SER A 506 -24.23 -31.28 -22.63
C SER A 506 -25.25 -30.72 -21.65
N THR A 507 -26.11 -29.82 -22.12
CA THR A 507 -27.22 -29.29 -21.34
C THR A 507 -28.40 -30.25 -21.38
N PHE A 508 -28.98 -30.53 -20.21
CA PHE A 508 -30.27 -31.20 -20.09
C PHE A 508 -31.31 -30.21 -19.54
N ASN A 509 -32.37 -29.95 -20.32
CA ASN A 509 -33.43 -29.02 -19.96
C ASN A 509 -34.80 -29.69 -20.12
N ILE A 510 -35.60 -29.73 -19.05
CA ILE A 510 -36.91 -30.38 -19.07
C ILE A 510 -37.97 -29.59 -19.85
N ASN A 511 -37.76 -28.29 -20.08
CA ASN A 511 -38.68 -27.47 -20.86
C ASN A 511 -38.58 -27.76 -22.38
N SER A 512 -37.56 -28.49 -22.81
CA SER A 512 -37.31 -28.85 -24.21
C SER A 512 -38.08 -30.12 -24.65
N GLY A 513 -39.35 -30.24 -24.25
CA GLY A 513 -40.27 -31.29 -24.70
C GLY A 513 -40.28 -32.58 -23.87
N VAL A 514 -39.74 -32.59 -22.65
CA VAL A 514 -39.74 -33.77 -21.75
C VAL A 514 -40.39 -33.40 -20.41
N SER A 515 -41.67 -33.74 -20.23
CA SER A 515 -42.36 -33.49 -18.96
C SER A 515 -41.98 -34.53 -17.91
N LEU A 516 -41.23 -34.09 -16.89
CA LEU A 516 -40.76 -34.92 -15.78
C LEU A 516 -41.32 -34.44 -14.44
N SER A 517 -41.56 -35.38 -13.52
CA SER A 517 -41.89 -35.08 -12.12
C SER A 517 -40.62 -34.84 -11.29
N SER A 518 -40.73 -34.09 -10.19
CA SER A 518 -39.64 -33.99 -9.20
C SER A 518 -39.25 -35.39 -8.73
N GLY A 519 -37.96 -35.65 -8.61
CA GLY A 519 -37.48 -36.98 -8.24
C GLY A 519 -36.02 -37.23 -8.60
N ILE A 520 -35.63 -38.49 -8.39
CA ILE A 520 -34.28 -38.98 -8.70
C ILE A 520 -34.24 -39.50 -10.13
N TYR A 521 -33.21 -39.10 -10.87
CA TYR A 521 -32.91 -39.57 -12.21
C TYR A 521 -31.44 -40.01 -12.27
N PHE A 522 -31.09 -40.76 -13.30
CA PHE A 522 -29.71 -41.19 -13.54
C PHE A 522 -29.27 -40.71 -14.92
N TYR A 523 -27.98 -40.45 -15.08
CA TYR A 523 -27.38 -40.24 -16.39
C TYR A 523 -26.12 -41.06 -16.49
N SER A 524 -25.85 -41.59 -17.68
CA SER A 524 -24.64 -42.35 -17.94
C SER A 524 -23.93 -41.86 -19.19
N ILE A 525 -22.63 -42.04 -19.20
CA ILE A 525 -21.79 -41.99 -20.39
C ILE A 525 -21.35 -43.41 -20.77
N GLU A 526 -21.35 -43.67 -22.06
CA GLU A 526 -20.66 -44.79 -22.70
C GLU A 526 -19.74 -44.22 -23.77
N ALA A 527 -18.45 -44.54 -23.73
CA ALA A 527 -17.47 -44.04 -24.67
C ALA A 527 -16.58 -45.17 -25.18
N THR A 528 -16.52 -45.34 -26.50
CA THR A 528 -15.69 -46.35 -27.15
C THR A 528 -14.63 -45.66 -28.01
N PRO A 529 -13.33 -45.76 -27.67
CA PRO A 529 -12.25 -45.20 -28.48
C PRO A 529 -12.28 -45.78 -29.90
N LEU A 530 -12.06 -44.96 -30.92
CA LEU A 530 -11.98 -45.46 -32.30
C LEU A 530 -10.72 -46.30 -32.56
N ASN A 531 -9.64 -46.02 -31.81
CA ASN A 531 -8.33 -46.67 -31.95
C ASN A 531 -7.97 -47.59 -30.77
N GLY A 532 -8.97 -48.12 -30.04
CA GLY A 532 -8.72 -48.95 -28.86
C GLY A 532 -9.87 -49.91 -28.56
N ASN A 533 -9.62 -50.90 -27.70
CA ASN A 533 -10.55 -52.01 -27.47
C ASN A 533 -11.38 -51.90 -26.18
N ASN A 534 -11.13 -50.89 -25.33
CA ASN A 534 -11.80 -50.78 -24.03
C ASN A 534 -12.83 -49.65 -24.03
N SER A 535 -14.10 -50.01 -23.94
CA SER A 535 -15.21 -49.08 -23.73
C SER A 535 -15.26 -48.60 -22.27
N PHE A 536 -15.41 -47.29 -22.06
CA PHE A 536 -15.66 -46.69 -20.76
C PHE A 536 -17.16 -46.55 -20.51
N ARG A 537 -17.63 -46.87 -19.31
CA ARG A 537 -19.00 -46.61 -18.88
C ARG A 537 -19.04 -46.11 -17.44
N GLN A 538 -19.77 -45.02 -17.20
CA GLN A 538 -20.00 -44.49 -15.86
C GLN A 538 -21.42 -43.94 -15.75
N THR A 539 -22.03 -44.12 -14.58
CA THR A 539 -23.38 -43.62 -14.27
C THR A 539 -23.33 -42.77 -13.00
N LYS A 540 -24.09 -41.67 -12.99
CA LYS A 540 -24.28 -40.81 -11.82
C LYS A 540 -25.76 -40.49 -11.61
N LYS A 541 -26.07 -40.09 -10.37
CA LYS A 541 -27.42 -39.71 -9.92
C LYS A 541 -27.60 -38.20 -10.05
N MET A 542 -28.79 -37.75 -10.42
CA MET A 542 -29.21 -36.35 -10.36
C MET A 542 -30.61 -36.22 -9.74
N ILE A 543 -30.93 -35.03 -9.24
CA ILE A 543 -32.20 -34.72 -8.57
C ILE A 543 -32.87 -33.56 -9.30
N LEU A 544 -34.09 -33.77 -9.80
CA LEU A 544 -34.94 -32.73 -10.36
C LEU A 544 -35.89 -32.22 -9.27
N LEU A 545 -35.97 -30.90 -9.11
CA LEU A 545 -36.78 -30.25 -8.06
C LEU A 545 -37.66 -29.16 -8.69
N LYS A 546 -38.89 -29.50 -9.06
CA LYS A 546 -39.88 -28.53 -9.55
C LYS A 546 -40.38 -27.59 -8.47
#